data_AF-A0A0R3PZL6-F1
#
_entry.id   AF-A0A0R3PZL6-F1
#
_cell.length_a   1.000
_cell.length_b   1.000
_cell.length_c   1.000
_cell.angle_alpha   90.00
_cell.angle_beta   90.00
_cell.angle_gamma   90.00
#
_symmetry.space_group_name_H-M   'P 1'
#
loop_
_entity.id
_entity.type
_entity.pdbx_description
1 polymer ?
#
loop_
_entity_poly.entity_id
_entity_poly.type
_entity_poly.pdbx_seq_one_letter_code
_entity_poly.pdbx_strand_id
1 'polypeptide(L)'
;MSSEREHLSSEALEAACICANKHMVKNCGKNGFHLRVKKHLYHVTRINKMLSCAGADSLQTGMRGAYGKPQGLVARVDIGDIFFSMRVKEANVNHAVEAFRYAKFKFSGWQLIAVSRKWGFARWDKADYERIRAEGRLRSDGVNVQLVREHGPLEKWLSLTTDQKLETTPFTPKCPNILKPISDSS
;
A
#
# COMPACT_ATOMS: atom_id res chain seq x y z
N MET A 1 3.81 9.00 -8.83
CA MET A 1 4.91 8.23 -9.44
C MET A 1 5.98 9.22 -9.83
N SER A 2 7.26 8.90 -9.61
CA SER A 2 8.37 9.78 -10.01
C SER A 2 8.61 9.72 -11.52
N SER A 3 8.88 10.86 -12.14
CA SER A 3 9.42 10.89 -13.51
C SER A 3 10.93 11.13 -13.52
N GLU A 4 11.53 11.34 -12.34
CA GLU A 4 12.93 11.73 -12.17
C GLU A 4 13.61 10.85 -11.11
N ARG A 5 14.94 10.80 -11.17
CA ARG A 5 15.76 10.14 -10.16
C ARG A 5 16.22 11.16 -9.14
N GLU A 6 15.73 11.03 -7.92
CA GLU A 6 15.94 12.06 -6.89
C GLU A 6 15.95 11.47 -5.47
N HIS A 7 16.18 12.36 -4.52
CA HIS A 7 16.28 12.08 -3.10
C HIS A 7 15.18 12.84 -2.37
N LEU A 8 14.13 12.14 -1.94
CA LEU A 8 13.00 12.75 -1.21
C LEU A 8 13.26 12.71 0.30
N SER A 9 13.17 13.86 0.95
CA SER A 9 13.33 13.95 2.42
C SER A 9 12.17 13.30 3.18
N SER A 10 12.44 12.88 4.42
CA SER A 10 11.39 12.42 5.37
C SER A 10 10.31 13.48 5.57
N GLU A 11 10.72 14.73 5.66
CA GLU A 11 9.83 15.87 5.87
C GLU A 11 8.88 16.08 4.70
N ALA A 12 9.38 15.98 3.46
CA ALA A 12 8.56 16.10 2.26
C ALA A 12 7.53 14.96 2.17
N LEU A 13 7.94 13.73 2.46
CA LEU A 13 7.04 12.57 2.49
C LEU A 13 5.95 12.72 3.56
N GLU A 14 6.29 13.22 4.74
CA GLU A 14 5.31 13.44 5.81
C GLU A 14 4.35 14.58 5.48
N ALA A 15 4.86 15.71 4.99
CA ALA A 15 4.03 16.84 4.57
C ALA A 15 3.05 16.45 3.45
N ALA A 16 3.49 15.65 2.49
CA ALA A 16 2.65 15.15 1.41
C ALA A 16 1.59 14.15 1.92
N CYS A 17 1.96 13.28 2.87
CA CYS A 17 1.04 12.34 3.51
C CYS A 17 -0.08 13.07 4.28
N ILE A 18 0.27 14.03 5.11
CA ILE A 18 -0.68 14.87 5.86
C ILE A 18 -1.61 15.62 4.90
N CYS A 19 -1.05 16.18 3.82
CA CYS A 19 -1.81 16.92 2.82
C CYS A 19 -2.87 16.04 2.14
N ALA A 20 -2.48 14.85 1.68
CA ALA A 20 -3.39 13.89 1.06
C ALA A 20 -4.47 13.42 2.05
N ASN A 21 -4.07 13.06 3.27
CA ASN A 21 -5.00 12.60 4.31
C ASN A 21 -6.02 13.68 4.68
N LYS A 22 -5.58 14.93 4.87
CA LYS A 22 -6.47 16.03 5.25
C LYS A 22 -7.53 16.29 4.19
N HIS A 23 -7.15 16.28 2.90
CA HIS A 23 -8.10 16.44 1.80
C HIS A 23 -9.14 15.32 1.77
N MET A 24 -8.68 14.07 1.88
CA MET A 24 -9.54 12.90 1.79
C MET A 24 -10.46 12.74 3.00
N VAL A 25 -10.00 13.05 4.22
CA VAL A 25 -10.84 13.02 5.42
C VAL A 25 -11.97 14.05 5.31
N LYS A 26 -11.69 15.24 4.77
CA LYS A 26 -12.69 16.29 4.60
C LYS A 26 -13.79 15.91 3.60
N ASN A 27 -13.43 15.28 2.48
CA ASN A 27 -14.37 15.05 1.38
C ASN A 27 -15.01 13.64 1.41
N CYS A 28 -14.26 12.61 1.82
CA CYS A 28 -14.69 11.21 1.75
C CYS A 28 -14.90 10.57 3.13
N GLY A 29 -14.54 11.27 4.21
CA GLY A 29 -14.53 10.74 5.57
C GLY A 29 -13.37 9.78 5.84
N LYS A 30 -13.08 9.53 7.13
CA LYS A 30 -11.93 8.73 7.58
C LYS A 30 -11.93 7.28 7.06
N ASN A 31 -13.11 6.68 6.92
CA ASN A 31 -13.28 5.29 6.46
C ASN A 31 -13.44 5.18 4.94
N GLY A 32 -13.38 6.29 4.21
CA GLY A 32 -13.63 6.33 2.76
C GLY A 32 -12.45 5.87 1.90
N PHE A 33 -11.25 5.77 2.48
CA PHE A 33 -10.02 5.48 1.74
C PHE A 33 -8.99 4.75 2.61
N HIS A 34 -8.00 4.15 1.95
CA HIS A 34 -6.81 3.60 2.59
C HIS A 34 -5.58 4.12 1.85
N LEU A 35 -4.83 5.02 2.49
CA LEU A 35 -3.57 5.55 1.97
C LEU A 35 -2.38 4.71 2.47
N ARG A 36 -1.44 4.39 1.59
CA ARG A 36 -0.17 3.72 1.91
C ARG A 36 1.00 4.51 1.34
N VAL A 37 1.99 4.74 2.19
CA VAL A 37 3.33 5.20 1.77
C VAL A 37 4.13 3.95 1.39
N LYS A 38 4.52 3.86 0.11
CA LYS A 38 5.27 2.72 -0.43
C LYS A 38 6.77 2.91 -0.32
N LYS A 39 7.25 4.15 -0.40
CA LYS A 39 8.69 4.43 -0.36
C LYS A 39 9.13 4.66 1.08
N HIS A 40 10.13 3.90 1.50
CA HIS A 40 10.72 4.00 2.84
C HIS A 40 12.04 4.75 2.83
N LEU A 41 12.36 5.35 3.97
CA LEU A 41 13.52 6.20 4.17
C LEU A 41 14.65 5.40 4.82
N TYR A 42 15.53 4.84 3.99
CA TYR A 42 16.68 4.07 4.48
C TYR A 42 18.01 4.83 4.33
N HIS A 43 18.06 5.87 3.50
CA HIS A 43 19.30 6.58 3.24
C HIS A 43 19.49 7.72 4.25
N VAL A 44 20.63 7.73 4.94
CA VAL A 44 20.98 8.79 5.90
C VAL A 44 21.83 9.85 5.20
N THR A 45 21.38 11.11 5.22
CA THR A 45 22.19 12.25 4.79
C THR A 45 23.09 12.72 5.92
N ARG A 46 24.28 13.19 5.53
CA ARG A 46 25.30 13.68 6.46
C ARG A 46 25.53 15.16 6.26
N ILE A 47 25.84 15.85 7.34
CA ILE A 47 26.19 17.27 7.32
C ILE A 47 27.51 17.48 8.07
N ASN A 48 28.44 18.21 7.46
CA ASN A 48 29.56 18.80 8.16
C ASN A 48 29.09 20.16 8.69
N LYS A 49 28.73 20.24 9.98
CA LYS A 49 28.13 21.44 10.56
C LYS A 49 29.20 22.52 10.73
N MET A 50 29.04 23.63 10.03
CA MET A 50 29.85 24.83 10.19
C MET A 50 29.18 25.77 11.21
N LEU A 51 29.98 26.44 12.03
CA LEU A 51 29.49 27.45 12.97
C LEU A 51 29.22 28.75 12.20
N SER A 52 28.05 29.36 12.42
CA SER A 52 27.66 30.61 11.75
C SER A 52 27.86 31.87 12.62
N CYS A 53 28.71 31.79 13.65
CA CYS A 53 28.95 32.89 14.61
C CYS A 53 30.21 33.69 14.25
N ALA A 54 30.29 34.95 14.69
CA ALA A 54 31.52 35.74 14.56
C ALA A 54 32.69 35.03 15.28
N GLY A 55 33.86 35.00 14.65
CA GLY A 55 35.02 34.26 15.17
C GLY A 55 34.96 32.73 14.96
N ALA A 56 33.98 32.20 14.22
CA ALA A 56 33.84 30.76 13.94
C ALA A 56 35.11 30.10 13.42
N ASP A 57 35.90 30.80 12.60
CA ASP A 57 37.13 30.26 12.01
C ASP A 57 38.20 29.89 13.04
N SER A 58 38.16 30.51 14.22
CA SER A 58 39.06 30.15 15.34
C SER A 58 38.59 28.92 16.11
N LEU A 59 37.28 28.61 16.05
CA LEU A 59 36.62 27.56 16.83
C LEU A 59 36.34 26.29 16.02
N GLN A 60 36.34 26.37 14.70
CA GLN A 60 36.08 25.24 13.81
C GLN A 60 37.31 24.82 13.03
N THR A 61 37.43 23.52 12.75
CA THR A 61 38.52 22.96 11.92
C THR A 61 38.31 23.17 10.42
N GLY A 62 37.26 23.91 10.04
CA GLY A 62 36.86 24.12 8.66
C GLY A 62 36.57 22.79 7.95
N MET A 63 37.26 22.56 6.83
CA MET A 63 37.12 21.33 6.03
C MET A 63 38.06 20.21 6.45
N ARG A 64 38.89 20.39 7.49
CA ARG A 64 39.73 19.31 8.03
C ARG A 64 38.83 18.29 8.74
N GLY A 65 38.88 17.03 8.30
CA GLY A 65 38.01 15.96 8.83
C GLY A 65 36.56 16.07 8.38
N ALA A 66 36.31 16.47 7.12
CA ALA A 66 34.98 16.82 6.57
C ALA A 66 33.89 15.72 6.56
N TYR A 67 34.13 14.53 7.14
CA TYR A 67 33.10 13.50 7.18
C TYR A 67 31.98 13.89 8.14
N GLY A 68 30.81 14.15 7.56
CA GLY A 68 29.67 14.67 8.30
C GLY A 68 29.03 13.68 9.27
N LYS A 69 28.37 14.24 10.28
CA LYS A 69 27.47 13.50 11.19
C LYS A 69 26.13 13.26 10.49
N PRO A 70 25.42 12.16 10.79
CA PRO A 70 24.09 11.91 10.26
C PRO A 70 23.12 13.01 10.70
N GLN A 71 22.28 13.49 9.79
CA GLN A 71 21.36 14.62 10.04
C GLN A 71 19.91 14.28 9.69
N GLY A 72 19.67 13.64 8.54
CA GLY A 72 18.32 13.38 8.05
C GLY A 72 18.20 12.04 7.33
N LEU A 73 16.95 11.62 7.14
CA LEU A 73 16.62 10.44 6.37
C LEU A 73 15.98 10.83 5.03
N VAL A 74 16.32 10.07 4.01
CA VAL A 74 15.94 10.30 2.62
C VAL A 74 15.53 8.98 1.98
N ALA A 75 14.51 9.05 1.14
CA ALA A 75 14.08 7.98 0.26
C ALA A 75 14.77 8.17 -1.09
N ARG A 76 15.51 7.16 -1.53
CA ARG A 76 16.14 7.14 -2.86
C ARG A 76 15.14 6.69 -3.90
N VAL A 77 14.83 7.55 -4.85
CA VAL A 77 13.76 7.35 -5.81
C VAL A 77 14.34 7.21 -7.21
N ASP A 78 13.89 6.20 -7.94
CA ASP A 78 14.18 6.06 -9.36
C ASP A 78 12.95 6.38 -10.22
N ILE A 79 13.16 6.54 -11.53
CA ILE A 79 12.11 6.87 -12.49
C ILE A 79 11.08 5.73 -12.53
N GLY A 80 9.80 6.06 -12.40
CA GLY A 80 8.70 5.08 -12.36
C GLY A 80 8.36 4.56 -10.97
N ASP A 81 9.10 4.94 -9.92
CA ASP A 81 8.78 4.54 -8.55
C ASP A 81 7.47 5.16 -8.06
N ILE A 82 6.73 4.40 -7.25
CA ILE A 82 5.45 4.83 -6.66
C ILE A 82 5.68 5.24 -5.20
N PHE A 83 5.42 6.51 -4.87
CA PHE A 83 5.53 7.04 -3.50
C PHE A 83 4.34 6.68 -2.63
N PHE A 84 3.16 7.08 -3.09
CA PHE A 84 1.90 6.86 -2.42
C PHE A 84 1.01 6.02 -3.30
N SER A 85 0.24 5.16 -2.65
CA SER A 85 -0.86 4.44 -3.27
C SER A 85 -2.07 4.57 -2.37
N MET A 86 -3.21 4.90 -2.95
CA MET A 86 -4.46 5.01 -2.22
C MET A 86 -5.51 4.10 -2.85
N ARG A 87 -6.20 3.34 -1.99
CA ARG A 87 -7.36 2.53 -2.38
C ARG A 87 -8.61 3.26 -1.94
N VAL A 88 -9.53 3.47 -2.88
CA VAL A 88 -10.78 4.21 -2.67
C VAL A 88 -11.91 3.52 -3.44
N LYS A 89 -13.15 3.76 -3.04
CA LYS A 89 -14.34 3.44 -3.84
C LYS A 89 -14.37 4.28 -5.12
N GLU A 90 -15.04 3.76 -6.15
CA GLU A 90 -15.05 4.37 -7.49
C GLU A 90 -15.67 5.78 -7.51
N ALA A 91 -16.68 6.03 -6.67
CA ALA A 91 -17.30 7.35 -6.54
C ALA A 91 -16.32 8.46 -6.10
N ASN A 92 -15.25 8.11 -5.39
CA ASN A 92 -14.33 9.06 -4.76
C ASN A 92 -13.00 9.22 -5.51
N VAL A 93 -12.90 8.68 -6.73
CA VAL A 93 -11.65 8.71 -7.52
C VAL A 93 -11.22 10.14 -7.85
N ASN A 94 -12.17 11.03 -8.15
CA ASN A 94 -11.85 12.42 -8.48
C ASN A 94 -11.20 13.15 -7.30
N HIS A 95 -11.75 12.97 -6.09
CA HIS A 95 -11.17 13.52 -4.87
C HIS A 95 -9.78 12.94 -4.56
N ALA A 96 -9.55 11.69 -4.92
CA ALA A 96 -8.23 11.06 -4.78
C ALA A 96 -7.19 11.69 -5.71
N VAL A 97 -7.56 11.96 -6.96
CA VAL A 97 -6.69 12.64 -7.92
C VAL A 97 -6.35 14.05 -7.46
N GLU A 98 -7.33 14.80 -6.95
CA GLU A 98 -7.11 16.12 -6.35
C GLU A 98 -6.22 16.07 -5.11
N ALA A 99 -6.43 15.11 -4.20
CA ALA A 99 -5.58 14.92 -3.03
C ALA A 99 -4.12 14.68 -3.42
N PHE A 100 -3.87 13.86 -4.45
CA PHE A 100 -2.53 13.63 -4.96
C PHE A 100 -1.96 14.82 -5.72
N ARG A 101 -2.81 15.65 -6.35
CA ARG A 101 -2.37 16.93 -6.93
C ARG A 101 -1.86 17.88 -5.85
N TYR A 102 -2.50 17.93 -4.69
CA TYR A 102 -1.99 18.72 -3.56
C TYR A 102 -0.71 18.15 -2.96
N ALA A 103 -0.64 16.83 -2.80
CA ALA A 103 0.56 16.15 -2.30
C ALA A 103 1.76 16.32 -3.25
N LYS A 104 1.51 16.38 -4.57
CA LYS A 104 2.53 16.61 -5.60
C LYS A 104 3.34 17.88 -5.35
N PHE A 105 2.72 18.97 -4.90
CA PHE A 105 3.41 20.23 -4.62
C PHE A 105 4.39 20.18 -3.44
N LYS A 106 4.40 19.09 -2.67
CA LYS A 106 5.35 18.90 -1.57
C LYS A 106 6.62 18.17 -1.99
N PHE A 107 6.67 17.68 -3.22
CA PHE A 107 7.84 17.00 -3.78
C PHE A 107 8.59 17.90 -4.77
N SER A 108 9.91 17.72 -4.82
CA SER A 108 10.78 18.27 -5.86
C SER A 108 10.60 17.52 -7.17
N GLY A 109 10.80 18.16 -8.32
CA GLY A 109 10.75 17.50 -9.63
C GLY A 109 9.33 17.23 -10.16
N TRP A 110 9.24 16.50 -11.27
CA TRP A 110 7.95 16.17 -11.90
C TRP A 110 7.39 14.80 -11.50
N GLN A 111 6.22 14.82 -10.83
CA GLN A 111 5.47 13.60 -10.49
C GLN A 111 4.24 13.41 -11.37
N LEU A 112 3.99 12.15 -11.70
CA LEU A 112 2.81 11.68 -12.42
C LEU A 112 1.77 11.10 -11.46
N ILE A 113 0.51 11.45 -11.68
CA ILE A 113 -0.65 10.86 -11.00
C ILE A 113 -1.31 9.92 -12.00
N ALA A 114 -1.48 8.66 -11.63
CA ALA A 114 -2.06 7.64 -12.48
C ALA A 114 -3.13 6.86 -11.73
N VAL A 115 -4.24 6.57 -12.40
CA VAL A 115 -5.28 5.67 -11.91
C VAL A 115 -4.92 4.25 -12.36
N SER A 116 -4.76 3.35 -11.40
CA SER A 116 -4.40 1.96 -11.67
C SER A 116 -5.57 1.17 -12.23
N ARG A 117 -5.28 0.23 -13.15
CA ARG A 117 -6.23 -0.79 -13.64
C ARG A 117 -6.43 -1.95 -12.66
N LYS A 118 -5.58 -2.02 -11.63
CA LYS A 118 -5.58 -3.08 -10.62
C LYS A 118 -6.71 -2.93 -9.61
N TRP A 119 -7.11 -4.06 -9.01
CA TRP A 119 -8.06 -4.06 -7.89
C TRP A 119 -7.41 -3.54 -6.60
N GLY A 120 -7.40 -2.21 -6.43
CA GLY A 120 -6.84 -1.54 -5.26
C GLY A 120 -5.35 -1.83 -5.07
N PHE A 121 -5.01 -2.61 -4.05
CA PHE A 121 -3.62 -3.02 -3.75
C PHE A 121 -3.28 -4.43 -4.18
N ALA A 122 -4.23 -5.15 -4.79
CA ALA A 122 -3.99 -6.47 -5.33
C ALA A 122 -3.07 -6.41 -6.55
N ARG A 123 -2.49 -7.56 -6.89
CA ARG A 123 -1.60 -7.69 -8.05
C ARG A 123 -2.36 -7.69 -9.38
N TRP A 124 -3.60 -8.17 -9.37
CA TRP A 124 -4.43 -8.43 -10.56
C TRP A 124 -5.21 -7.19 -11.01
N ASP A 125 -5.54 -7.17 -12.30
CA ASP A 125 -6.47 -6.21 -12.89
C ASP A 125 -7.91 -6.46 -12.39
N LYS A 126 -8.77 -5.43 -12.47
CA LYS A 126 -10.14 -5.52 -11.95
C LYS A 126 -10.93 -6.69 -12.57
N ALA A 127 -10.88 -6.85 -13.89
CA ALA A 127 -11.61 -7.91 -14.61
C ALA A 127 -11.11 -9.31 -14.22
N ASP A 128 -9.79 -9.50 -14.14
CA ASP A 128 -9.22 -10.79 -13.70
C ASP A 128 -9.58 -11.09 -12.25
N TYR A 129 -9.56 -10.08 -11.38
CA TYR A 129 -9.92 -10.25 -9.98
C TYR A 129 -11.38 -10.71 -9.83
N GLU A 130 -12.31 -10.13 -10.58
CA GLU A 130 -13.71 -10.54 -10.59
C GLU A 130 -13.90 -11.98 -11.09
N ARG A 131 -13.19 -12.37 -12.16
CA ARG A 131 -13.21 -13.76 -12.64
C ARG A 131 -12.72 -14.75 -11.59
N ILE A 132 -11.54 -14.50 -11.00
CA ILE A 132 -10.95 -15.40 -9.98
C ILE A 132 -11.83 -15.44 -8.71
N ARG A 133 -12.51 -14.32 -8.39
CA ARG A 133 -13.50 -14.26 -7.31
C ARG A 133 -14.72 -15.12 -7.62
N ALA A 134 -15.24 -15.07 -8.85
CA ALA A 134 -16.38 -15.88 -9.29
C ALA A 134 -16.05 -17.38 -9.32
N GLU A 135 -14.80 -17.74 -9.64
CA GLU A 135 -14.28 -19.10 -9.53
C GLU A 135 -14.11 -19.59 -8.08
N GLY A 136 -14.25 -18.69 -7.09
CA GLY A 136 -14.10 -19.02 -5.67
C GLY A 136 -12.65 -19.26 -5.22
N ARG A 137 -11.66 -18.89 -6.03
CA ARG A 137 -10.23 -19.18 -5.76
C ARG A 137 -9.53 -18.15 -4.88
N LEU A 138 -10.20 -17.08 -4.48
CA LEU A 138 -9.64 -16.01 -3.66
C LEU A 138 -9.96 -16.22 -2.18
N ARG A 139 -8.92 -16.22 -1.34
CA ARG A 139 -9.05 -16.22 0.12
C ARG A 139 -8.81 -14.83 0.67
N SER A 140 -9.71 -14.36 1.53
CA SER A 140 -9.54 -13.06 2.17
C SER A 140 -8.53 -13.12 3.31
N ASP A 141 -7.55 -12.20 3.33
CA ASP A 141 -6.59 -12.01 4.43
C ASP A 141 -6.72 -10.61 5.03
N GLY A 142 -7.96 -10.23 5.33
CA GLY A 142 -8.30 -8.89 5.79
C GLY A 142 -8.11 -7.82 4.71
N VAL A 143 -6.91 -7.22 4.65
CA VAL A 143 -6.64 -6.10 3.72
C VAL A 143 -6.17 -6.57 2.35
N ASN A 144 -5.46 -7.69 2.31
CA ASN A 144 -4.94 -8.32 1.11
C ASN A 144 -5.73 -9.61 0.81
N VAL A 145 -5.37 -10.26 -0.28
CA VAL A 145 -6.04 -11.46 -0.79
C VAL A 145 -4.99 -12.47 -1.21
N GLN A 146 -5.16 -13.71 -0.75
CA GLN A 146 -4.39 -14.86 -1.18
C GLN A 146 -5.11 -15.58 -2.32
N LEU A 147 -4.34 -16.03 -3.31
CA LEU A 147 -4.84 -16.94 -4.32
C LEU A 147 -4.63 -18.38 -3.84
N VAL A 148 -5.70 -19.17 -3.83
CA VAL A 148 -5.61 -20.61 -3.63
C VAL A 148 -5.00 -21.23 -4.90
N ARG A 149 -3.72 -21.57 -4.79
CA ARG A 149 -2.95 -22.22 -5.85
C ARG A 149 -3.24 -23.71 -5.85
N GLU A 150 -3.15 -24.35 -7.00
CA GLU A 150 -3.24 -25.81 -7.14
C GLU A 150 -1.96 -26.54 -6.68
N HIS A 151 -0.92 -25.78 -6.33
CA HIS A 151 0.35 -26.32 -5.88
C HIS A 151 0.46 -26.34 -4.36
N GLY A 152 0.68 -27.52 -3.79
CA GLY A 152 0.91 -27.74 -2.36
C GLY A 152 0.42 -29.12 -1.93
N PRO A 153 0.56 -29.47 -0.63
CA PRO A 153 -0.01 -30.69 -0.09
C PRO A 153 -1.52 -30.75 -0.32
N LEU A 154 -2.01 -31.86 -0.89
CA LEU A 154 -3.40 -32.00 -1.33
C LEU A 154 -4.40 -31.83 -0.19
N GLU A 155 -4.10 -32.34 1.01
CA GLU A 155 -4.93 -32.18 2.21
C GLU A 155 -5.18 -30.70 2.55
N LYS A 156 -4.13 -29.89 2.49
CA LYS A 156 -4.21 -28.45 2.73
C LYS A 156 -4.99 -27.75 1.63
N TRP A 157 -4.90 -28.22 0.39
CA TRP A 157 -5.67 -27.65 -0.72
C TRP A 157 -7.17 -27.95 -0.60
N LEU A 158 -7.53 -29.18 -0.22
CA LEU A 158 -8.90 -29.61 0.01
C LEU A 158 -9.56 -28.82 1.13
N SER A 159 -8.90 -28.63 2.27
CA SER A 159 -9.45 -27.82 3.37
C SER A 159 -9.69 -26.37 2.96
N LEU A 160 -8.70 -25.75 2.30
CA LEU A 160 -8.82 -24.38 1.79
C LEU A 160 -9.96 -24.20 0.78
N THR A 161 -10.20 -25.20 -0.07
CA THR A 161 -11.28 -25.15 -1.07
C THR A 161 -12.65 -25.42 -0.44
N THR A 162 -12.70 -26.22 0.62
CA THR A 162 -13.94 -26.58 1.32
C THR A 162 -14.46 -25.42 2.17
N ASP A 163 -13.57 -24.72 2.87
CA ASP A 163 -13.91 -23.52 3.67
C ASP A 163 -14.50 -22.41 2.80
N GLN A 164 -14.02 -22.27 1.56
CA GLN A 164 -14.49 -21.24 0.62
C GLN A 164 -15.89 -21.52 0.05
N LYS A 165 -16.25 -22.79 -0.15
CA LYS A 165 -17.59 -23.16 -0.66
C LYS A 165 -18.69 -22.78 0.34
N LEU A 166 -18.42 -22.86 1.64
CA LEU A 166 -19.36 -22.49 2.71
C LEU A 166 -19.65 -20.99 2.78
N GLU A 167 -18.72 -20.12 2.37
CA GLU A 167 -18.94 -18.66 2.32
C GLU A 167 -19.72 -18.21 1.07
N THR A 168 -19.70 -19.01 -0.01
CA THR A 168 -20.32 -18.67 -1.31
C THR A 168 -21.72 -19.24 -1.52
N THR A 169 -22.18 -20.20 -0.71
CA THR A 169 -23.55 -20.71 -0.81
C THR A 169 -24.53 -19.76 -0.12
N PRO A 170 -25.60 -19.27 -0.78
CA PRO A 170 -26.70 -18.62 -0.07
C PRO A 170 -27.27 -19.62 0.96
N PHE A 171 -27.44 -19.16 2.20
CA PHE A 171 -28.05 -19.92 3.30
C PHE A 171 -29.44 -20.43 2.85
N THR A 172 -29.51 -21.64 2.32
CA THR A 172 -30.75 -22.38 2.25
C THR A 172 -30.93 -23.06 3.62
N PRO A 173 -32.11 -22.94 4.25
CA PRO A 173 -32.34 -23.59 5.53
C PRO A 173 -32.19 -25.10 5.31
N LYS A 174 -31.27 -25.72 6.05
CA LYS A 174 -31.06 -27.17 6.04
C LYS A 174 -32.39 -27.85 6.33
N CYS A 175 -32.96 -28.54 5.34
CA CYS A 175 -33.95 -29.57 5.62
C CYS A 175 -33.29 -30.62 6.53
N PRO A 176 -33.96 -31.07 7.61
CA PRO A 176 -33.39 -32.05 8.52
C PRO A 176 -33.15 -33.37 7.77
N ASN A 177 -31.95 -33.93 7.95
CA ASN A 177 -31.52 -35.22 7.42
C ASN A 177 -32.59 -36.31 7.65
N ILE A 178 -33.32 -36.68 6.60
CA ILE A 178 -33.92 -38.01 6.48
C ILE A 178 -32.89 -38.83 5.73
N LEU A 179 -32.24 -39.76 6.43
CA LEU A 179 -31.74 -41.07 5.96
C LEU A 179 -30.99 -41.70 7.14
N LYS A 180 -31.67 -42.54 7.91
CA LYS A 180 -31.02 -43.55 8.77
C LYS A 180 -30.54 -44.69 7.85
N PRO A 181 -29.35 -45.25 8.04
CA PRO A 181 -29.01 -46.52 7.41
C PRO A 181 -29.83 -47.63 8.06
N ILE A 182 -30.61 -48.32 7.24
CA ILE A 182 -31.13 -49.65 7.53
C ILE A 182 -29.91 -50.58 7.45
N SER A 183 -29.58 -51.24 8.55
CA SER A 183 -28.74 -52.44 8.50
C SER A 183 -29.52 -53.57 9.16
N ASP A 184 -29.79 -54.55 8.32
CA ASP A 184 -30.61 -55.73 8.52
C ASP A 184 -30.12 -56.64 9.64
N SER A 185 -31.10 -57.35 10.19
CA SER A 185 -31.00 -58.56 11.00
C SER A 185 -30.06 -59.62 10.41
N SER A 186 -29.13 -60.12 11.21
CA SER A 186 -28.90 -61.56 11.49
C SER A 186 -27.97 -61.71 12.68
#